data_AF-A0A6L4Y6T4-F1
#
_entry.id   AF-A0A6L4Y6T4-F1
#
_cell.length_a   1.000
_cell.length_b   1.000
_cell.length_c   1.000
_cell.angle_alpha   90.00
_cell.angle_beta   90.00
_cell.angle_gamma   90.00
#
_symmetry.space_group_name_H-M   'P 1'
#
loop_
_entity.id
_entity.type
_entity.pdbx_description
1 polymer ?
#
loop_
_entity_poly.entity_id
_entity_poly.type
_entity_poly.pdbx_seq_one_letter_code
_entity_poly.pdbx_strand_id
1 'polypeptide(L)'
;MKKEFYELVIEGPYILIKGFITGLLIGSKKMGTVIYNKEKDIKRESLSELLKEWIGISEHLTHVIISSDIYEMVTRGIETSFDDINMKIISSKKIRKVRFRFKYEAFAEKYGIELKNFFKDLPSGVSLLPDYNPVEEIHKEAKGVEIYAPEHDYKISAEGSVEGPLLEIIGLYEQAKEKVLIELKEITLHFEE
;
A
#
# COMPACT_ATOMS: atom_id res chain seq x y z
N MET A 1 -21.43 3.56 4.99
CA MET A 1 -20.46 4.67 5.08
C MET A 1 -19.07 4.12 4.85
N LYS A 2 -18.22 4.85 4.13
CA LYS A 2 -16.84 4.47 3.89
C LYS A 2 -16.07 4.54 5.21
N LYS A 3 -15.33 3.49 5.57
CA LYS A 3 -14.60 3.43 6.85
C LYS A 3 -13.42 4.40 6.79
N GLU A 4 -13.31 5.31 7.76
CA GLU A 4 -12.22 6.29 7.83
C GLU A 4 -11.04 5.73 8.61
N PHE A 5 -9.84 6.20 8.27
CA PHE A 5 -8.60 5.73 8.87
C PHE A 5 -7.69 6.90 9.23
N TYR A 6 -6.85 6.68 10.23
CA TYR A 6 -5.85 7.62 10.70
C TYR A 6 -4.50 6.92 10.76
N GLU A 7 -3.44 7.63 10.40
CA GLU A 7 -2.09 7.27 10.76
C GLU A 7 -1.77 7.88 12.13
N LEU A 8 -1.32 7.03 13.05
CA LEU A 8 -0.65 7.43 14.27
C LEU A 8 0.84 7.14 14.15
N VAL A 9 1.65 8.12 14.55
CA VAL A 9 3.08 7.91 14.77
C VAL A 9 3.31 7.94 16.28
N ILE A 10 3.75 6.81 16.81
CA ILE A 10 3.85 6.56 18.23
C ILE A 10 5.32 6.31 18.57
N GLU A 11 5.84 7.13 19.47
CA GLU A 11 7.14 6.92 20.11
C GLU A 11 7.00 5.88 21.22
N GLY A 12 7.82 4.83 21.18
CA GLY A 12 7.87 3.72 22.11
C GLY A 12 8.35 2.41 21.47
N PRO A 13 8.67 1.38 22.28
CA PRO A 13 9.02 0.06 21.77
C PRO A 13 7.86 -0.59 21.02
N TYR A 14 8.11 -1.08 19.81
CA TYR A 14 7.09 -1.71 18.95
C TYR A 14 6.23 -2.76 19.67
N ILE A 15 6.86 -3.67 20.43
CA ILE A 15 6.14 -4.75 21.09
C ILE A 15 5.19 -4.23 22.18
N LEU A 16 5.57 -3.13 22.83
CA LEU A 16 4.77 -2.48 23.86
C LEU A 16 3.57 -1.78 23.22
N ILE A 17 3.79 -1.05 22.13
CA ILE A 17 2.71 -0.38 21.36
C ILE A 17 1.69 -1.42 20.87
N LYS A 18 2.18 -2.49 20.24
CA LYS A 18 1.33 -3.58 19.75
C LYS A 18 0.55 -4.23 20.89
N GLY A 19 1.23 -4.58 21.99
CA GLY A 19 0.63 -5.21 23.16
C GLY A 19 -0.44 -4.33 23.80
N PHE A 20 -0.15 -3.04 23.97
CA PHE A 20 -1.08 -2.06 24.53
C PHE A 20 -2.35 -1.94 23.70
N ILE A 21 -2.23 -1.67 22.40
CA ILE A 21 -3.40 -1.52 21.52
C ILE A 21 -4.20 -2.82 21.46
N THR A 22 -3.53 -3.96 21.37
CA THR A 22 -4.19 -5.28 21.37
C THR A 22 -4.94 -5.53 22.68
N GLY A 23 -4.29 -5.28 23.82
CA GLY A 23 -4.90 -5.45 25.14
C GLY A 23 -6.09 -4.51 25.35
N LEU A 24 -5.99 -3.27 24.89
CA LEU A 24 -7.07 -2.28 24.95
C LEU A 24 -8.28 -2.73 24.12
N LEU A 25 -8.09 -3.27 22.92
CA LEU A 25 -9.18 -3.80 22.10
C LEU A 25 -9.85 -5.02 22.75
N ILE A 26 -9.05 -5.96 23.27
CA ILE A 26 -9.56 -7.15 23.96
C ILE A 26 -10.35 -6.74 25.22
N GLY A 27 -9.79 -5.86 26.06
CA GLY A 27 -10.40 -5.42 27.32
C GLY A 27 -11.66 -4.58 27.12
N SER A 28 -11.69 -3.74 26.08
CA SER A 28 -12.86 -2.90 25.75
C SER A 28 -13.97 -3.64 24.98
N LYS A 29 -13.71 -4.87 24.52
CA LYS A 29 -14.60 -5.63 23.61
C LYS A 29 -14.98 -4.86 22.35
N LYS A 30 -14.17 -3.88 21.94
CA LYS A 30 -14.36 -3.17 20.67
C LYS A 30 -13.64 -3.90 19.56
N MET A 31 -14.27 -3.89 18.38
CA MET A 31 -13.65 -4.34 17.15
C MET A 31 -13.20 -3.14 16.35
N GLY A 32 -12.02 -3.23 15.74
CA GLY A 32 -11.51 -2.24 14.82
C GLY A 32 -10.31 -2.75 14.05
N THR A 33 -9.91 -1.99 13.03
CA THR A 33 -8.80 -2.35 12.16
C THR A 33 -7.55 -1.65 12.67
N VAL A 34 -6.50 -2.42 12.91
CA VAL A 34 -5.16 -1.93 13.25
C VAL A 34 -4.17 -2.55 12.28
N ILE A 35 -3.36 -1.72 11.63
CA ILE A 35 -2.32 -2.15 10.70
C ILE A 35 -1.00 -1.56 11.18
N TYR A 36 -0.06 -2.43 11.52
CA TYR A 36 1.29 -2.04 11.92
C TYR A 36 2.23 -2.11 10.72
N ASN A 37 3.07 -1.09 10.55
CA ASN A 37 4.04 -1.06 9.45
C ASN A 37 5.04 -2.23 9.46
N LYS A 38 5.32 -2.83 10.64
CA LYS A 38 6.26 -3.96 10.78
C LYS A 38 5.74 -5.34 10.34
N GLU A 39 4.43 -5.53 10.15
CA GLU A 39 3.83 -6.88 10.03
C GLU A 39 3.33 -7.26 8.65
N LYS A 40 3.13 -6.27 7.78
CA LYS A 40 2.83 -6.51 6.38
C LYS A 40 4.12 -6.36 5.60
N ASP A 41 4.31 -7.19 4.57
CA ASP A 41 5.33 -7.05 3.51
C ASP A 41 5.18 -5.74 2.72
N ILE A 42 4.98 -4.60 3.40
CA ILE A 42 5.28 -3.27 2.91
C ILE A 42 6.81 -3.22 2.89
N LYS A 43 7.40 -3.89 1.89
CA LYS A 43 8.85 -3.90 1.67
C LYS A 43 9.29 -2.46 1.41
N ARG A 44 10.15 -1.98 2.31
CA ARG A 44 10.89 -0.71 2.31
C ARG A 44 11.61 -0.41 0.98
N GLU A 45 10.98 0.21 -0.01
CA GLU A 45 11.57 0.96 -1.15
C GLU A 45 10.74 2.15 -1.76
N SER A 46 9.78 2.81 -1.09
CA SER A 46 9.03 4.00 -1.58
C SER A 46 8.57 5.01 -0.53
N LEU A 47 8.69 4.72 0.76
CA LEU A 47 8.78 5.77 1.76
C LEU A 47 10.17 6.42 1.67
N SER A 48 11.16 5.74 1.08
CA SER A 48 12.56 6.15 0.94
C SER A 48 12.79 7.52 0.32
N GLU A 49 11.97 7.98 -0.62
CA GLU A 49 12.18 9.28 -1.27
C GLU A 49 11.63 10.46 -0.45
N LEU A 50 10.64 10.21 0.42
CA LEU A 50 10.26 11.14 1.50
C LEU A 50 11.11 10.94 2.78
N LEU A 51 11.75 9.77 2.93
CA LEU A 51 12.56 9.37 4.10
C LEU A 51 14.07 9.59 3.96
N LYS A 52 14.58 10.11 2.84
CA LYS A 52 16.02 10.42 2.71
C LYS A 52 16.51 11.48 3.71
N GLU A 53 15.60 12.28 4.29
CA GLU A 53 15.91 13.14 5.43
C GLU A 53 15.79 12.44 6.81
N TRP A 54 15.12 11.28 6.91
CA TRP A 54 14.66 10.66 8.17
C TRP A 54 15.28 9.28 8.47
N ILE A 55 16.19 8.81 7.61
CA ILE A 55 17.08 7.67 7.90
C ILE A 55 18.20 8.17 8.82
N GLY A 56 17.86 8.22 10.12
CA GLY A 56 18.79 8.60 11.18
C GLY A 56 18.17 8.66 12.58
N ILE A 57 16.84 8.61 12.72
CA ILE A 57 16.17 8.94 14.00
C ILE A 57 15.32 7.76 14.51
N SER A 58 16.01 6.94 15.31
CA SER A 58 15.60 6.08 16.43
C SER A 58 14.70 4.85 16.21
N GLU A 59 15.09 3.74 16.84
CA GLU A 59 14.35 2.47 16.97
C GLU A 59 13.02 2.59 17.74
N HIS A 60 12.59 3.82 18.04
CA HIS A 60 11.47 4.12 18.93
C HIS A 60 10.24 4.67 18.21
N LEU A 61 10.22 4.86 16.89
CA LEU A 61 9.00 5.32 16.20
C LEU A 61 8.25 4.16 15.52
N THR A 62 6.97 4.01 15.84
CA THR A 62 6.07 3.03 15.23
C THR A 62 4.90 3.75 14.55
N HIS A 63 4.72 3.46 13.26
CA HIS A 63 3.56 3.89 12.50
C HIS A 63 2.45 2.85 12.60
N VAL A 64 1.24 3.31 12.94
CA VAL A 64 0.06 2.49 13.10
C VAL A 64 -1.10 3.13 12.34
N ILE A 65 -1.72 2.39 11.44
CA ILE A 65 -2.96 2.81 10.81
C ILE A 65 -4.13 2.21 11.58
N ILE A 66 -5.05 3.05 11.99
CA ILE A 66 -6.21 2.65 12.80
C ILE A 66 -7.51 3.18 12.20
N SER A 67 -8.57 2.41 12.34
CA SER A 67 -9.90 2.82 11.88
C SER A 67 -10.61 3.73 12.89
N SER A 68 -11.48 4.61 12.38
CA SER A 68 -12.12 5.68 13.17
C SER A 68 -12.94 5.19 14.38
N ASP A 69 -13.50 3.98 14.31
CA ASP A 69 -14.25 3.28 15.38
C ASP A 69 -13.46 3.05 16.67
N ILE A 70 -12.14 2.96 16.57
CA ILE A 70 -11.24 2.75 17.72
C ILE A 70 -10.29 3.93 17.95
N TYR A 71 -10.35 4.96 17.10
CA TYR A 71 -9.40 6.08 17.10
C TYR A 71 -9.31 6.79 18.44
N GLU A 72 -10.41 7.38 18.90
CA GLU A 72 -10.39 8.14 20.16
C GLU A 72 -10.01 7.29 21.36
N MET A 73 -10.39 6.01 21.35
CA MET A 73 -10.08 5.09 22.45
C MET A 73 -8.58 4.81 22.51
N VAL A 74 -7.95 4.53 21.37
CA VAL A 74 -6.52 4.26 21.28
C VAL A 74 -5.72 5.51 21.62
N THR A 75 -6.08 6.68 21.06
CA THR A 75 -5.33 7.91 21.31
C THR A 75 -5.39 8.32 22.76
N ARG A 76 -6.61 8.36 23.35
CA ARG A 76 -6.77 8.66 24.77
C ARG A 76 -6.06 7.64 25.65
N GLY A 77 -6.14 6.35 25.31
CA GLY A 77 -5.47 5.30 26.08
C GLY A 77 -3.96 5.52 26.18
N ILE A 78 -3.31 5.88 25.07
CA ILE A 78 -1.88 6.17 25.05
C ILE A 78 -1.58 7.46 25.82
N GLU A 79 -2.35 8.52 25.60
CA GLU A 79 -2.16 9.82 26.27
C GLU A 79 -2.32 9.73 27.80
N THR A 80 -3.34 9.03 28.29
CA THR A 80 -3.61 8.91 29.74
C THR A 80 -2.64 7.99 30.46
N SER A 81 -1.97 7.10 29.72
CA SER A 81 -1.08 6.09 30.30
C SER A 81 0.40 6.46 30.10
N PHE A 82 0.69 7.67 29.59
CA PHE A 82 2.05 8.11 29.25
C PHE A 82 3.04 7.89 30.40
N ASP A 83 2.65 8.27 31.62
CA ASP A 83 3.50 8.16 32.81
C ASP A 83 3.82 6.71 33.20
N ASP A 84 2.98 5.75 32.80
CA ASP A 84 3.13 4.33 33.15
C ASP A 84 3.89 3.53 32.09
N ILE A 85 3.73 3.86 30.80
CA ILE A 85 4.22 3.05 29.67
C ILE A 85 5.24 3.78 28.79
N ASN A 86 5.51 5.06 29.05
CA ASN A 86 6.47 5.90 28.30
C ASN A 86 6.27 5.81 26.77
N MET A 87 5.02 5.89 26.32
CA MET A 87 4.65 5.92 24.91
C MET A 87 3.92 7.20 24.56
N LYS A 88 4.31 7.85 23.47
CA LYS A 88 3.78 9.17 23.10
C LYS A 88 3.31 9.18 21.65
N ILE A 89 2.13 9.75 21.42
CA ILE A 89 1.70 10.07 20.05
C ILE A 89 2.41 11.35 19.62
N ILE A 90 3.25 11.23 18.59
CA ILE A 90 3.98 12.39 18.02
C ILE A 90 3.28 12.95 16.79
N SER A 91 2.43 12.15 16.13
CA SER A 91 1.61 12.61 15.02
C SER A 91 0.32 11.80 14.92
N SER A 92 -0.76 12.48 14.54
CA SER A 92 -2.03 11.86 14.18
C SER A 92 -2.59 12.58 12.96
N LYS A 93 -2.82 11.84 11.87
CA LYS A 93 -3.34 12.40 10.61
C LYS A 93 -4.41 11.52 10.01
N LYS A 94 -5.51 12.14 9.59
CA LYS A 94 -6.58 11.43 8.90
C LYS A 94 -6.15 11.10 7.47
N ILE A 95 -6.32 9.85 7.06
CA ILE A 95 -5.98 9.37 5.72
C ILE A 95 -7.15 9.69 4.79
N ARG A 96 -6.90 10.52 3.78
CA ARG A 96 -7.87 10.89 2.76
C ARG A 96 -7.94 9.84 1.65
N LYS A 97 -6.77 9.46 1.12
CA LYS A 97 -6.64 8.50 0.03
C LYS A 97 -5.28 7.82 0.06
N VAL A 98 -5.19 6.72 -0.67
CA VAL A 98 -4.02 5.86 -0.74
C VAL A 98 -3.73 5.59 -2.21
N ARG A 99 -2.45 5.51 -2.56
CA ARG A 99 -1.99 5.32 -3.94
C ARG A 99 -0.88 4.29 -4.00
N PHE A 100 -0.79 3.51 -5.07
CA PHE A 100 0.47 2.85 -5.43
C PHE A 100 0.70 2.92 -6.93
N ARG A 101 1.96 2.77 -7.33
CA ARG A 101 2.37 2.72 -8.74
C ARG A 101 2.70 1.29 -9.12
N PHE A 102 2.42 0.93 -10.36
CA PHE A 102 2.68 -0.38 -10.91
C PHE A 102 3.29 -0.27 -12.30
N LYS A 103 3.99 -1.32 -12.69
CA LYS A 103 4.48 -1.53 -14.05
C LYS A 103 4.25 -2.99 -14.41
N TYR A 104 3.91 -3.27 -15.67
CA TYR A 104 3.89 -4.63 -16.17
C TYR A 104 4.45 -4.72 -17.58
N GLU A 105 4.97 -5.89 -17.92
CA GLU A 105 5.40 -6.23 -19.27
C GLU A 105 5.02 -7.69 -19.56
N ALA A 106 4.52 -7.97 -20.76
CA ALA A 106 4.19 -9.32 -21.20
C ALA A 106 4.49 -9.52 -22.69
N PHE A 107 4.99 -10.72 -23.02
CA PHE A 107 5.39 -11.10 -24.38
C PHE A 107 4.44 -12.12 -25.03
N ALA A 108 3.26 -12.32 -24.44
CA ALA A 108 2.21 -13.13 -25.01
C ALA A 108 0.83 -12.47 -24.84
N GLU A 109 0.04 -12.50 -25.90
CA GLU A 109 -1.26 -11.80 -25.99
C GLU A 109 -2.19 -12.18 -24.84
N LYS A 110 -2.24 -13.47 -24.48
CA LYS A 110 -3.04 -13.98 -23.36
C LYS A 110 -2.74 -13.22 -22.04
N TYR A 111 -1.47 -13.04 -21.71
CA TYR A 111 -1.08 -12.35 -20.47
C TYR A 111 -1.32 -10.83 -20.58
N GLY A 112 -1.14 -10.26 -21.78
CA GLY A 112 -1.45 -8.86 -22.01
C GLY A 112 -2.93 -8.52 -21.81
N ILE A 113 -3.83 -9.39 -22.30
CA ILE A 113 -5.28 -9.27 -22.07
C ILE A 113 -5.60 -9.41 -20.58
N GLU A 114 -4.98 -10.37 -19.88
CA GLU A 114 -5.18 -10.56 -18.44
C GLU A 114 -4.80 -9.30 -17.65
N LEU A 115 -3.63 -8.71 -17.94
CA LEU A 115 -3.13 -7.51 -17.27
C LEU A 115 -4.00 -6.28 -17.55
N LYS A 116 -4.40 -6.08 -18.82
CA LYS A 116 -5.35 -5.01 -19.18
C LYS A 116 -6.68 -5.15 -18.45
N ASN A 117 -7.22 -6.37 -18.35
CA ASN A 117 -8.47 -6.63 -17.66
C ASN A 117 -8.36 -6.39 -16.15
N PHE A 118 -7.25 -6.79 -15.54
CA PHE A 118 -7.00 -6.55 -14.11
C PHE A 118 -7.08 -5.07 -13.74
N PHE A 119 -6.49 -4.18 -14.53
CA PHE A 119 -6.56 -2.73 -14.27
C PHE A 119 -7.80 -2.04 -14.84
N LYS A 120 -8.66 -2.77 -15.57
CA LYS A 120 -9.96 -2.29 -16.04
C LYS A 120 -11.08 -2.56 -15.04
N ASP A 121 -11.01 -3.68 -14.33
CA ASP A 121 -12.02 -4.12 -13.36
C ASP A 121 -11.60 -3.75 -11.92
N LEU A 122 -11.52 -2.44 -11.67
CA LEU A 122 -11.05 -1.92 -10.38
C LEU A 122 -12.16 -1.96 -9.31
N PRO A 123 -11.81 -2.22 -8.03
CA PRO A 123 -12.76 -2.14 -6.93
C PRO A 123 -13.45 -0.77 -6.83
N SER A 124 -14.65 -0.75 -6.25
CA SER A 124 -15.41 0.49 -6.08
C SER A 124 -14.61 1.56 -5.31
N GLY A 125 -14.56 2.77 -5.85
CA GLY A 125 -13.84 3.89 -5.25
C GLY A 125 -12.32 3.88 -5.49
N VAL A 126 -11.80 2.91 -6.24
CA VAL A 126 -10.43 2.91 -6.79
C VAL A 126 -10.47 3.42 -8.22
N SER A 127 -9.55 4.33 -8.53
CA SER A 127 -9.42 4.95 -9.84
C SER A 127 -8.02 4.76 -10.39
N LEU A 128 -7.94 4.45 -11.67
CA LEU A 128 -6.70 4.50 -12.44
C LEU A 128 -6.37 5.96 -12.77
N LEU A 129 -5.13 6.36 -12.55
CA LEU A 129 -4.68 7.72 -12.78
C LEU A 129 -4.28 7.97 -14.24
N PRO A 130 -4.21 9.24 -14.67
CA PRO A 130 -3.91 9.59 -16.06
C PRO A 130 -2.51 9.20 -16.54
N ASP A 131 -1.62 8.79 -15.64
CA ASP A 131 -0.29 8.28 -15.97
C ASP A 131 -0.31 6.85 -16.51
N TYR A 132 -1.48 6.18 -16.50
CA TYR A 132 -1.63 4.88 -17.12
C TYR A 132 -1.59 4.94 -18.64
N ASN A 133 -0.52 4.37 -19.22
CA ASN A 133 -0.32 4.36 -20.67
C ASN A 133 0.13 2.97 -21.17
N PRO A 134 -0.81 2.10 -21.59
CA PRO A 134 -0.47 0.81 -22.17
C PRO A 134 0.00 0.96 -23.63
N VAL A 135 1.17 0.40 -23.92
CA VAL A 135 1.77 0.33 -25.26
C VAL A 135 1.80 -1.12 -25.70
N GLU A 136 1.12 -1.42 -26.82
CA GLU A 136 0.97 -2.76 -27.38
C GLU A 136 1.57 -2.80 -28.79
N GLU A 137 2.48 -3.73 -29.01
CA GLU A 137 3.19 -3.98 -30.26
C GLU A 137 2.86 -5.38 -30.77
N ILE A 138 2.49 -5.48 -32.04
CA ILE A 138 2.19 -6.75 -32.72
C ILE A 138 3.02 -6.80 -34.00
N HIS A 139 4.04 -7.66 -34.02
CA HIS A 139 4.94 -7.81 -35.16
C HIS A 139 4.48 -9.00 -36.00
N LYS A 140 3.67 -8.72 -37.03
CA LYS A 140 3.08 -9.78 -37.91
C LYS A 140 4.03 -10.32 -38.99
N GLU A 141 5.29 -9.84 -39.04
CA GLU A 141 6.22 -10.10 -40.15
C GLU A 141 7.44 -10.97 -39.80
N ALA A 142 7.44 -11.69 -38.67
CA ALA A 142 8.46 -12.72 -38.37
C ALA A 142 8.22 -14.04 -39.16
N LYS A 143 8.09 -13.93 -40.49
CA LYS A 143 8.20 -15.07 -41.42
C LYS A 143 9.42 -14.88 -42.30
N GLY A 144 10.61 -14.92 -41.69
CA GLY A 144 11.83 -14.96 -42.50
C GLY A 144 13.13 -14.74 -41.72
N VAL A 145 13.77 -15.85 -41.35
CA VAL A 145 15.23 -15.98 -41.26
C VAL A 145 15.95 -15.17 -40.17
N GLU A 146 15.70 -15.46 -38.88
CA GLU A 146 16.78 -15.37 -37.87
C GLU A 146 16.68 -16.56 -36.89
N ILE A 147 17.70 -17.41 -36.90
CA ILE A 147 17.70 -18.77 -36.31
C ILE A 147 18.13 -18.74 -34.82
N TYR A 148 18.30 -17.55 -34.23
CA TYR A 148 19.03 -17.41 -32.96
C TYR A 148 18.34 -16.61 -31.86
N ALA A 149 17.16 -16.04 -32.08
CA ALA A 149 16.37 -15.41 -31.01
C ALA A 149 14.87 -15.73 -31.17
N PRO A 150 14.15 -16.13 -30.11
CA PRO A 150 12.69 -16.15 -30.14
C PRO A 150 12.20 -14.70 -30.27
N GLU A 151 11.91 -14.24 -31.49
CA GLU A 151 11.17 -13.00 -31.68
C GLU A 151 9.75 -13.21 -31.14
N HIS A 152 9.37 -12.42 -30.14
CA HIS A 152 8.02 -12.43 -29.64
C HIS A 152 7.14 -11.61 -30.59
N ASP A 153 6.21 -12.26 -31.29
CA ASP A 153 5.23 -11.62 -32.19
C ASP A 153 4.31 -10.60 -31.47
N TYR A 154 4.36 -10.57 -30.14
CA TYR A 154 3.54 -9.74 -29.27
C TYR A 154 4.36 -9.18 -28.11
N LYS A 155 4.19 -7.89 -27.83
CA LYS A 155 4.67 -7.26 -26.62
C LYS A 155 3.64 -6.24 -26.12
N ILE A 156 3.39 -6.25 -24.81
CA ILE A 156 2.69 -5.15 -24.14
C ILE A 156 3.49 -4.70 -22.93
N SER A 157 3.50 -3.40 -22.71
CA SER A 157 4.03 -2.80 -21.49
C SER A 157 3.11 -1.68 -21.04
N ALA A 158 2.98 -1.50 -19.73
CA ALA A 158 2.32 -0.35 -19.18
C ALA A 158 2.95 0.04 -17.86
N GLU A 159 2.84 1.32 -17.56
CA GLU A 159 3.08 1.87 -16.24
C GLU A 159 1.87 2.72 -15.88
N GLY A 160 1.54 2.81 -14.60
CA GLY A 160 0.50 3.69 -14.12
C GLY A 160 0.36 3.68 -12.60
N SER A 161 -0.54 4.51 -12.11
CA SER A 161 -0.86 4.59 -10.69
C SER A 161 -2.35 4.36 -10.45
N VAL A 162 -2.69 3.74 -9.33
CA VAL A 162 -4.08 3.65 -8.84
C VAL A 162 -4.21 4.41 -7.54
N GLU A 163 -5.33 5.09 -7.34
CA GLU A 163 -5.66 5.76 -6.08
C GLU A 163 -7.07 5.43 -5.60
N GLY A 164 -7.25 5.41 -4.29
CA GLY A 164 -8.54 5.06 -3.71
C GLY A 164 -8.49 4.98 -2.19
N PRO A 165 -9.54 4.41 -1.57
CA PRO A 165 -9.53 4.14 -0.14
C PRO A 165 -8.54 3.05 0.30
N LEU A 166 -8.14 3.14 1.56
CA LEU A 166 -7.07 2.32 2.14
C LEU A 166 -7.30 0.81 1.99
N LEU A 167 -8.47 0.30 2.38
CA LEU A 167 -8.69 -1.15 2.40
C LEU A 167 -8.74 -1.74 0.99
N GLU A 168 -9.38 -1.02 0.08
CA GLU A 168 -9.55 -1.39 -1.32
C GLU A 168 -8.20 -1.33 -2.05
N ILE A 169 -7.38 -0.32 -1.76
CA ILE A 169 -6.02 -0.23 -2.30
C ILE A 169 -5.11 -1.33 -1.73
N ILE A 170 -5.16 -1.61 -0.43
CA ILE A 170 -4.40 -2.72 0.16
C ILE A 170 -4.85 -4.06 -0.45
N GLY A 171 -6.16 -4.28 -0.60
CA GLY A 171 -6.69 -5.50 -1.22
C GLY A 171 -6.22 -5.67 -2.67
N LEU A 172 -6.30 -4.59 -3.47
CA LEU A 172 -5.82 -4.59 -4.85
C LEU A 172 -4.29 -4.80 -4.92
N TYR A 173 -3.53 -4.23 -3.99
CA TYR A 173 -2.08 -4.39 -3.91
C TYR A 173 -1.69 -5.85 -3.64
N GLU A 174 -2.34 -6.52 -2.69
CA GLU A 174 -2.09 -7.94 -2.40
C GLU A 174 -2.48 -8.83 -3.61
N GLN A 175 -3.61 -8.56 -4.26
CA GLN A 175 -4.01 -9.27 -5.48
C GLN A 175 -3.00 -9.07 -6.62
N ALA A 176 -2.46 -7.85 -6.77
CA ALA A 176 -1.46 -7.55 -7.79
C ALA A 176 -0.11 -8.22 -7.46
N LYS A 177 0.24 -8.35 -6.17
CA LYS A 177 1.48 -9.01 -5.70
C LYS A 177 1.51 -10.49 -6.04
N GLU A 178 0.35 -11.15 -6.15
CA GLU A 178 0.23 -12.54 -6.60
C GLU A 178 0.51 -12.71 -8.11
N LYS A 179 0.55 -11.61 -8.88
CA LYS A 179 0.81 -11.63 -10.33
C LYS A 179 2.29 -11.32 -10.61
N VAL A 180 3.04 -12.35 -11.02
CA VAL A 180 4.50 -12.27 -11.28
C VAL A 180 4.89 -11.22 -12.32
N LEU A 181 4.00 -10.89 -13.26
CA LEU A 181 4.26 -9.91 -14.33
C LEU A 181 4.01 -8.46 -13.91
N ILE A 182 3.53 -8.23 -12.69
CA ILE A 182 3.29 -6.88 -12.15
C ILE A 182 4.42 -6.54 -11.18
N GLU A 183 5.21 -5.54 -11.54
CA GLU A 183 6.12 -4.86 -10.65
C GLU A 183 5.36 -3.77 -9.88
N LEU A 184 5.30 -3.91 -8.56
CA LEU A 184 4.67 -2.94 -7.68
C LEU A 184 5.72 -2.02 -7.06
N LYS A 185 5.47 -0.71 -7.09
CA LYS A 185 6.09 0.26 -6.18
C LYS A 185 5.27 0.32 -4.91
N GLU A 186 5.79 0.89 -3.82
CA GLU A 186 4.99 0.86 -2.59
C GLU A 186 3.82 1.86 -2.57
N ILE A 187 3.09 1.73 -1.47
CA ILE A 187 1.87 2.44 -1.14
C ILE A 187 2.21 3.79 -0.49
N THR A 188 1.64 4.86 -1.02
CA THR A 188 1.70 6.22 -0.48
C THR A 188 0.37 6.61 0.18
N LEU A 189 0.43 7.20 1.37
CA LEU A 189 -0.72 7.78 2.08
C LEU A 189 -0.83 9.28 1.77
N HIS A 190 -2.04 9.73 1.48
CA HIS A 190 -2.37 11.15 1.36
C HIS A 190 -3.34 11.52 2.47
N PHE A 191 -3.02 12.58 3.21
CA PHE A 191 -3.77 13.03 4.37
C PHE A 191 -4.78 14.14 4.04
N GLU A 192 -5.74 14.38 4.93
CA GLU A 192 -6.52 15.62 4.90
C GLU A 192 -5.62 16.82 5.28
N GLU A 193 -5.92 18.00 4.71
CA GLU A 193 -5.23 19.27 5.04
C GLU A 193 -5.63 19.79 6.43
#